data_AF-A0A963IK46-F1
#
_entry.id   AF-A0A963IK46-F1
#
_cell.length_a   1.000
_cell.length_b   1.000
_cell.length_c   1.000
_cell.angle_alpha   90.00
_cell.angle_beta   90.00
_cell.angle_gamma   90.00
#
_symmetry.space_group_name_H-M   'P 1'
#
loop_
_entity.id
_entity.type
_entity.pdbx_description
1 polymer ?
#
loop_
_entity_poly.entity_id
_entity_poly.type
_entity_poly.pdbx_seq_one_letter_code
_entity_poly.pdbx_strand_id
1 'polypeptide(L)'
;MSLKCGIVGLPNVGKSTLFNALTKAGIAAENYPFCTIEPNVGIVEVPDTRLAQLAAIVKPQRIQPAIVEFVDIAGLVAGASKGEGLGNQFLANIRETDAIVNVVRCF
;
A
#
# COMPACT_ATOMS: atom_id res chain seq x y z
N MET A 1 11.60 12.09 -3.08
CA MET A 1 11.19 10.67 -3.16
C MET A 1 10.36 10.40 -1.94
N SER A 2 9.07 10.11 -2.12
CA SER A 2 8.20 9.54 -1.10
C SER A 2 8.58 8.07 -0.91
N LEU A 3 8.59 7.59 0.34
CA LEU A 3 8.83 6.18 0.65
C LEU A 3 7.67 5.33 0.11
N LYS A 4 7.97 4.29 -0.68
CA LYS A 4 6.98 3.34 -1.21
C LYS A 4 7.02 2.01 -0.46
N CYS A 5 5.90 1.64 0.14
CA CYS A 5 5.72 0.40 0.90
C CYS A 5 4.80 -0.57 0.13
N GLY A 6 5.34 -1.70 -0.30
CA GLY A 6 4.57 -2.78 -0.93
C GLY A 6 3.86 -3.65 0.11
N ILE A 7 2.53 -3.74 0.07
CA ILE A 7 1.78 -4.65 0.92
C ILE A 7 1.70 -6.01 0.24
N VAL A 8 2.23 -7.04 0.90
CA VAL A 8 2.23 -8.42 0.44
C VAL A 8 1.55 -9.34 1.45
N GLY A 9 1.12 -10.50 0.98
CA GLY A 9 0.51 -11.52 1.83
C GLY A 9 -0.12 -12.63 1.00
N LEU A 10 -0.47 -13.73 1.66
CA LEU A 10 -1.23 -14.80 1.02
C LEU A 10 -2.66 -14.34 0.68
N PRO A 11 -3.38 -15.04 -0.20
CA PRO A 11 -4.80 -14.80 -0.40
C PRO A 11 -5.58 -14.83 0.92
N ASN A 12 -6.58 -13.94 1.07
CA ASN A 12 -7.51 -13.90 2.20
C ASN A 12 -6.90 -13.61 3.59
N VAL A 13 -5.70 -13.01 3.67
CA VAL A 13 -5.10 -12.57 4.95
C VAL A 13 -5.57 -11.20 5.45
N GLY A 14 -6.45 -10.51 4.70
CA GLY A 14 -6.94 -9.17 5.03
C GLY A 14 -6.15 -8.02 4.39
N LYS A 15 -5.29 -8.29 3.40
CA LYS A 15 -4.48 -7.30 2.69
C LYS A 15 -5.29 -6.12 2.14
N SER A 16 -6.34 -6.38 1.36
CA SER A 16 -7.18 -5.33 0.77
C SER A 16 -7.97 -4.55 1.82
N THR A 17 -8.37 -5.21 2.92
CA THR A 17 -9.02 -4.55 4.06
C THR A 17 -8.07 -3.55 4.72
N LEU A 18 -6.81 -3.94 4.96
CA LEU A 18 -5.78 -3.06 5.51
C LEU A 18 -5.47 -1.89 4.56
N PHE A 19 -5.31 -2.16 3.26
CA PHE A 19 -5.04 -1.12 2.27
C PHE A 19 -6.15 -0.07 2.21
N ASN A 20 -7.42 -0.51 2.18
CA ASN A 20 -8.57 0.41 2.18
C ASN A 20 -8.64 1.23 3.48
N ALA A 21 -8.32 0.61 4.62
CA ALA A 21 -8.28 1.32 5.90
C ALA A 21 -7.18 2.39 5.96
N LEU A 22 -6.00 2.09 5.42
CA LEU A 22 -4.86 3.02 5.39
C LEU A 22 -5.10 4.21 4.47
N THR A 23 -5.61 3.95 3.28
CA THR A 23 -5.74 4.97 2.24
C THR A 23 -6.98 5.84 2.40
N LYS A 24 -7.92 5.44 3.26
CA LYS A 24 -9.30 5.97 3.32
C LYS A 24 -9.97 6.03 1.94
N ALA A 25 -9.39 5.35 0.95
CA ALA A 25 -9.85 5.36 -0.41
C ALA A 25 -11.07 4.44 -0.42
N GLY A 26 -12.24 5.02 -0.63
CA GLY A 26 -13.43 4.29 -1.02
C GLY A 26 -13.25 3.73 -2.42
N ILE A 27 -12.26 2.85 -2.61
CA ILE A 27 -12.09 2.12 -3.86
C ILE A 27 -13.31 1.21 -3.96
N ALA A 28 -14.19 1.54 -4.90
CA ALA A 28 -15.32 0.72 -5.22
C ALA A 28 -14.79 -0.68 -5.55
N ALA A 29 -15.20 -1.67 -4.77
CA ALA A 29 -14.99 -3.07 -5.06
C ALA A 29 -15.88 -3.46 -6.26
N GLU A 30 -15.66 -2.84 -7.42
CA GLU A 30 -16.29 -3.26 -8.65
C GLU A 30 -15.50 -4.45 -9.19
N ASN A 31 -16.12 -5.63 -9.11
CA ASN A 31 -15.69 -6.84 -9.77
C ASN A 31 -15.71 -6.62 -11.29
N TYR A 32 -14.62 -6.10 -11.87
CA TYR A 32 -14.37 -6.24 -13.30
C TYR A 32 -13.56 -7.53 -13.52
N PRO A 33 -14.18 -8.58 -14.08
CA PRO A 33 -13.39 -9.68 -14.60
C PRO A 33 -12.59 -9.09 -15.77
N PHE A 34 -11.26 -9.06 -15.64
CA PHE A 34 -10.25 -8.70 -16.67
C PHE A 34 -9.61 -7.28 -16.70
N CYS A 35 -9.63 -6.47 -15.63
CA CYS A 35 -8.77 -5.26 -15.48
C CYS A 35 -8.09 -5.26 -14.08
N THR A 36 -6.84 -4.85 -13.82
CA THR A 36 -5.94 -3.82 -14.38
C THR A 36 -4.46 -4.23 -14.26
N ILE A 37 -3.62 -3.69 -15.16
CA ILE A 37 -2.16 -3.93 -15.30
C ILE A 37 -1.32 -3.05 -14.32
N GLU A 38 -1.93 -2.17 -13.52
CA GLU A 38 -1.22 -1.27 -12.60
C GLU A 38 -1.61 -1.52 -11.13
N PRO A 39 -0.65 -1.57 -10.19
CA PRO A 39 -0.93 -1.82 -8.78
C PRO A 39 -1.67 -0.65 -8.13
N ASN A 40 -2.59 -0.93 -7.20
CA ASN A 40 -3.29 0.15 -6.48
C ASN A 40 -2.29 0.89 -5.60
N VAL A 41 -2.12 2.20 -5.82
CA VAL A 41 -1.27 3.06 -5.01
C VAL A 41 -2.15 3.99 -4.16
N GLY A 42 -1.81 4.14 -2.88
CA GLY A 42 -2.48 5.08 -1.99
C GLY A 42 -1.50 5.85 -1.13
N ILE A 43 -1.80 7.13 -0.92
CA ILE A 43 -0.94 8.06 -0.18
C ILE A 43 -1.51 8.24 1.22
N VAL A 44 -0.67 8.11 2.24
CA VAL A 44 -1.04 8.23 3.65
C VAL A 44 -0.14 9.26 4.33
N GLU A 45 -0.76 10.19 5.07
CA GLU A 45 -0.03 11.16 5.88
C GLU A 45 0.55 10.47 7.12
N VAL A 46 1.82 10.76 7.42
CA VAL A 46 2.50 10.24 8.61
C VAL A 46 1.94 10.95 9.85
N PRO A 47 1.36 10.23 10.82
CA PRO A 47 0.88 10.84 12.04
C PRO A 47 2.06 11.31 12.89
N ASP A 48 2.19 12.63 13.07
CA ASP A 48 3.25 13.24 13.86
C ASP A 48 2.68 14.32 14.79
N THR A 49 2.67 14.04 16.10
CA THR A 49 2.15 14.94 17.13
C THR A 49 3.00 16.22 17.27
N ARG A 50 4.27 16.18 16.85
CA ARG A 50 5.19 17.33 16.92
C ARG A 50 4.76 18.44 15.98
N LEU A 51 4.16 18.11 14.84
CA LEU A 51 3.67 19.11 13.88
C LEU A 51 2.59 20.01 14.50
N ALA A 52 1.67 19.44 15.28
CA ALA A 52 0.65 20.20 15.97
C ALA A 52 1.26 21.13 17.05
N GLN A 53 2.24 20.64 17.79
CA GLN A 53 2.95 21.43 18.81
C GLN A 53 3.71 22.61 18.19
N LEU A 54 4.42 22.38 17.08
CA LEU A 54 5.14 23.43 16.36
C LEU A 54 4.17 24.45 15.73
N ALA A 55 3.06 23.99 15.18
CA ALA A 55 2.05 24.86 14.61
C ALA A 55 1.40 25.79 15.65
N ALA A 56 1.24 25.34 16.89
CA ALA A 56 0.74 26.17 17.99
C ALA A 56 1.70 27.32 18.35
N ILE A 57 3.02 27.11 18.18
CA ILE A 57 4.06 28.11 18.47
C ILE A 57 4.21 29.09 17.30
N VAL A 58 4.39 28.57 16.08
CA VAL A 58 4.79 29.36 14.90
C VAL A 58 3.58 29.91 14.13
N LYS A 59 2.39 29.33 14.31
CA LYS A 59 1.13 29.71 13.64
C LYS A 59 1.28 29.85 12.11
N PRO A 60 1.72 28.79 11.41
CA PRO A 60 1.91 28.83 9.96
C PRO A 60 0.56 28.92 9.23
N GLN A 61 0.58 29.39 7.98
CA GLN A 61 -0.62 29.40 7.12
C GLN A 61 -1.13 28.00 6.76
N ARG A 62 -0.23 27.00 6.77
CA ARG A 62 -0.52 25.60 6.47
C ARG A 62 0.44 24.67 7.20
N ILE A 63 -0.06 23.52 7.64
CA ILE A 63 0.75 22.39 8.12
C ILE A 63 0.86 21.39 6.97
N GLN A 64 2.07 20.95 6.65
CA GLN A 64 2.32 19.94 5.63
C GLN A 64 2.94 18.70 6.28
N PRO A 65 2.19 17.60 6.45
CA PRO A 65 2.74 16.35 6.94
C PRO A 65 3.63 15.67 5.91
N ALA A 66 4.52 14.80 6.39
CA ALA A 66 5.21 13.83 5.55
C ALA A 66 4.22 12.79 5.04
N ILE A 67 4.51 12.20 3.88
CA ILE A 67 3.64 11.20 3.25
C ILE A 67 4.40 9.89 3.00
N VAL A 68 3.66 8.79 3.02
CA VAL A 68 4.11 7.45 2.61
C VAL A 68 3.16 6.93 1.55
N GLU A 69 3.71 6.30 0.52
CA GLU A 69 2.94 5.61 -0.51
C GLU A 69 2.83 4.14 -0.15
N PHE A 70 1.62 3.61 -0.15
CA PHE A 70 1.36 2.17 -0.05
C PHE A 70 0.97 1.65 -1.42
N VAL A 71 1.54 0.52 -1.80
CA VAL A 71 1.27 -0.19 -3.05
C VAL A 71 0.63 -1.52 -2.70
N ASP A 72 -0.61 -1.76 -3.13
CA ASP A 72 -1.25 -3.06 -2.97
C ASP A 72 -0.71 -4.03 -4.03
N ILE A 73 0.19 -4.92 -3.63
CA ILE A 73 0.74 -5.92 -4.54
C ILE A 73 -0.25 -7.09 -4.60
N ALA A 74 -0.62 -7.51 -5.80
CA ALA A 74 -1.49 -8.65 -6.01
C ALA A 74 -0.96 -9.89 -5.24
N GLY A 75 -1.85 -10.71 -4.70
CA GLY A 75 -1.46 -11.85 -3.85
C GLY A 75 -0.60 -12.86 -4.62
N LEU A 76 0.38 -13.44 -3.93
CA LEU A 76 1.19 -14.54 -4.48
C LEU A 76 0.29 -15.77 -4.67
N VAL A 77 0.02 -16.14 -5.92
CA VAL A 77 -0.69 -17.39 -6.23
C VAL A 77 0.30 -18.55 -6.11
N ALA A 78 -0.12 -19.65 -5.47
CA ALA A 78 0.66 -20.86 -5.40
C ALA A 78 1.04 -21.33 -6.82
N GLY A 79 2.33 -21.55 -7.08
CA GLY A 79 2.83 -21.89 -8.43
C GLY A 79 3.42 -20.72 -9.22
N ALA A 80 3.42 -19.50 -8.66
CA ALA A 80 4.11 -18.33 -9.23
C ALA A 80 5.59 -18.60 -9.61
N SER A 81 6.28 -19.49 -8.87
CA SER A 81 7.66 -19.89 -9.15
C SER A 81 7.83 -20.84 -10.35
N LYS A 82 6.75 -21.37 -10.92
CA LYS A 82 6.77 -22.32 -12.05
C LYS A 82 6.73 -21.64 -13.42
N GLY A 83 6.75 -20.31 -13.48
CA GLY A 83 6.97 -19.57 -14.72
C GLY A 83 5.71 -19.28 -15.56
N GLU A 84 4.50 -19.50 -15.04
CA GLU A 84 3.24 -19.15 -15.71
C GLU A 84 2.97 -17.62 -15.79
N GLY A 85 4.02 -16.80 -15.80
CA GLY A 85 3.96 -15.34 -16.04
C GLY A 85 3.50 -14.47 -14.86
N LEU A 86 2.72 -15.01 -13.93
CA LEU A 86 2.15 -14.26 -12.79
C LEU A 86 3.17 -13.98 -11.67
N GLY A 87 4.14 -14.86 -11.45
CA GLY A 87 5.14 -14.69 -10.39
C GLY A 87 6.21 -13.63 -10.69
N ASN A 88 6.60 -13.47 -11.95
CA ASN A 88 7.58 -12.47 -12.35
C ASN A 88 7.01 -11.05 -12.24
N GLN A 89 5.73 -10.86 -12.56
CA GLN A 89 5.04 -9.58 -12.37
C GLN A 89 4.92 -9.23 -10.88
N PHE A 90 4.63 -10.21 -10.03
CA PHE A 90 4.63 -10.03 -8.58
C PHE A 90 6.00 -9.56 -8.06
N LEU A 91 7.09 -10.23 -8.46
CA LEU A 91 8.44 -9.85 -8.06
C LEU A 91 8.87 -8.50 -8.64
N ALA A 92 8.44 -8.15 -9.86
CA ALA A 92 8.68 -6.84 -10.45
C ALA A 92 8.01 -5.74 -9.62
N ASN A 93 6.75 -5.93 -9.22
CA ASN A 93 6.05 -4.96 -8.37
C ASN A 93 6.72 -4.79 -6.99
N ILE A 94 7.28 -5.85 -6.41
CA ILE A 94 8.07 -5.74 -5.17
C ILE A 94 9.34 -4.91 -5.39
N ARG A 95 10.04 -5.09 -6.51
CA ARG A 95 11.27 -4.36 -6.82
C ARG A 95 11.07 -2.86 -6.96
N GLU A 96 9.87 -2.42 -7.33
CA GLU A 96 9.49 -1.01 -7.44
C GLU A 96 9.12 -0.37 -6.09
N THR A 97 9.28 -1.10 -4.97
CA THR A 97 9.01 -0.62 -3.62
C THR A 97 10.27 -0.56 -2.78
N ASP A 98 10.31 0.39 -1.84
CA ASP A 98 11.45 0.61 -0.95
C ASP A 98 11.38 -0.28 0.31
N ALA A 99 10.17 -0.71 0.69
CA ALA A 99 9.92 -1.53 1.87
C ALA A 99 8.75 -2.49 1.65
N ILE A 100 8.73 -3.60 2.40
CA ILE A 100 7.69 -4.62 2.33
C ILE A 100 6.89 -4.64 3.64
N VAL A 101 5.56 -4.60 3.53
CA VAL A 101 4.61 -4.83 4.62
C VAL A 101 3.97 -6.20 4.42
N ASN A 102 4.43 -7.21 5.16
CA ASN A 102 3.93 -8.58 5.06
C ASN A 102 2.75 -8.81 6.01
N VAL A 103 1.55 -9.02 5.47
CA VAL A 103 0.35 -9.28 6.24
C VAL A 103 0.25 -10.78 6.55
N VAL A 104 0.33 -11.11 7.84
CA VAL A 104 0.22 -12.48 8.36
C VAL A 104 -1.09 -12.62 9.13
N ARG A 105 -1.90 -13.62 8.76
CA ARG A 105 -3.17 -13.91 9.42
C ARG A 105 -2.93 -14.61 10.76
N CYS A 106 -3.49 -14.04 11.83
CA CYS A 106 -3.36 -14.54 13.21
C CYS A 106 -4.73 -14.76 13.90
N PHE A 107 -5.76 -15.12 13.13
CA PHE A 107 -7.12 -15.39 13.58
C PHE A 107 -7.77 -16.54 12.81
#